data_AF-A0A813UYN8-F1
#
_entry.id   AF-A0A813UYN8-F1
#
_cell.length_a   1.000
_cell.length_b   1.000
_cell.length_c   1.000
_cell.angle_alpha   90.00
_cell.angle_beta   90.00
_cell.angle_gamma   90.00
#
_symmetry.space_group_name_H-M   'P 1'
#
loop_
_entity.id
_entity.type
_entity.pdbx_description
1 polymer ?
#
loop_
_entity_poly.entity_id
_entity_poly.type
_entity_poly.pdbx_seq_one_letter_code
_entity_poly.pdbx_strand_id
1 'polypeptide(L)'
;MGSSPSRIRRSSHLISISRFNHSPGNLSNQYRSNTVCPYCYRLTRGNENVDDAFQITLQKLFPGAYGLEEFVFQTKQTLVPKGFYPHVNTLVCIGLCRDEITSPFEEKIEAMWGCIYCHHFLVSSWNSLSRNV
;
A
#
# COMPACT_ATOMS: atom_id res chain seq x y z
N MET A 1 16.30 -40.26 -7.86
CA MET A 1 16.79 -39.01 -7.23
C MET A 1 16.10 -37.84 -7.92
N GLY A 2 15.01 -37.34 -7.33
CA GLY A 2 14.25 -36.22 -7.88
C GLY A 2 14.18 -35.12 -6.81
N SER A 3 14.85 -34.01 -7.05
CA SER A 3 14.88 -32.86 -6.15
C SER A 3 13.53 -32.15 -6.23
N SER A 4 12.76 -32.18 -5.13
CA SER A 4 11.48 -31.47 -5.05
C SER A 4 11.70 -29.95 -5.16
N PRO A 5 10.92 -29.24 -6.00
CA PRO A 5 11.06 -27.80 -6.17
C PRO A 5 10.61 -27.06 -4.90
N SER A 6 11.46 -26.16 -4.43
CA SER A 6 11.21 -25.27 -3.30
C SER A 6 10.03 -24.34 -3.62
N ARG A 7 8.92 -24.51 -2.89
CA ARG A 7 7.71 -23.69 -3.04
C ARG A 7 7.94 -22.31 -2.41
N ILE A 8 8.29 -21.32 -3.23
CA ILE A 8 8.37 -19.90 -2.83
C ILE A 8 6.97 -19.44 -2.41
N ARG A 9 6.78 -19.11 -1.13
CA ARG A 9 5.54 -18.50 -0.63
C ARG A 9 5.53 -17.02 -1.02
N ARG A 10 4.52 -16.61 -1.79
CA ARG A 10 4.32 -15.21 -2.20
C ARG A 10 3.88 -14.39 -0.98
N SER A 11 4.55 -13.28 -0.72
CA SER A 11 4.11 -12.27 0.25
C SER A 11 2.91 -11.52 -0.34
N SER A 12 1.71 -11.84 0.11
CA SER A 12 0.49 -11.16 -0.31
C SER A 12 0.17 -10.04 0.67
N HIS A 13 0.40 -8.80 0.26
CA HIS A 13 -0.17 -7.62 0.91
C HIS A 13 -1.70 -7.71 0.76
N LEU A 14 -2.44 -7.73 1.87
CA LEU A 14 -3.90 -7.71 1.87
C LEU A 14 -4.37 -6.26 2.02
N ILE A 15 -5.10 -5.78 1.02
CA ILE A 15 -5.82 -4.52 1.06
C ILE A 15 -7.30 -4.87 1.07
N SER A 16 -8.00 -4.45 2.13
CA SER A 16 -9.44 -4.64 2.26
C SER A 16 -10.13 -3.28 2.16
N ILE A 17 -10.98 -3.13 1.16
CA ILE A 17 -11.72 -1.88 0.92
C ILE A 17 -13.20 -2.17 1.15
N SER A 18 -13.77 -1.50 2.15
CA SER A 18 -15.16 -1.67 2.55
C SER A 18 -15.94 -0.38 2.34
N ARG A 19 -17.20 -0.53 1.91
CA ARG A 19 -18.12 0.60 1.72
C ARG A 19 -18.93 0.78 2.99
N PHE A 20 -19.02 2.01 3.48
CA PHE A 20 -19.88 2.35 4.60
C PHE A 20 -21.04 3.24 4.12
N ASN A 21 -22.26 2.87 4.48
CA ASN A 21 -23.43 3.72 4.30
C ASN A 21 -23.63 4.54 5.58
N HIS A 22 -22.99 5.70 5.69
CA HIS A 22 -23.24 6.65 6.77
C HIS A 22 -23.88 7.94 6.23
N SER A 23 -24.90 8.43 6.95
CA SER A 23 -25.43 9.79 6.78
C SER A 23 -24.39 10.81 7.25
N PRO A 24 -24.27 11.98 6.58
CA PRO A 24 -23.20 12.95 6.85
C PRO A 24 -23.37 13.59 8.23
N GLY A 25 -22.46 13.27 9.14
CA GLY A 25 -22.23 13.99 10.39
C GLY A 25 -21.08 14.98 10.23
N ASN A 26 -21.31 16.23 10.64
CA ASN A 26 -20.36 17.34 10.57
C ASN A 26 -19.08 17.04 11.37
N LEU A 27 -17.93 16.90 10.69
CA LEU A 27 -16.61 16.80 11.32
C LEU A 27 -15.74 17.96 10.82
N SER A 28 -15.42 18.87 11.75
CA SER A 28 -14.53 20.00 11.55
C SER A 28 -13.07 19.55 11.52
N ASN A 29 -12.38 19.88 10.43
CA ASN A 29 -10.96 19.62 10.19
C ASN A 29 -10.06 20.48 11.08
N GLN A 30 -9.19 19.84 11.88
CA GLN A 30 -7.97 20.47 12.40
C GLN A 30 -6.78 19.98 11.56
N TYR A 31 -6.42 20.78 10.56
CA TYR A 31 -5.22 20.62 9.74
C TYR A 31 -3.98 20.87 10.61
N ARG A 32 -3.19 19.82 10.89
CA ARG A 32 -1.87 19.97 11.52
C ARG A 32 -0.85 20.47 10.49
N SER A 33 -0.09 21.47 10.90
CA SER A 33 0.94 22.18 10.15
C SER A 33 2.13 21.29 9.77
N ASN A 34 2.51 21.37 8.49
CA ASN A 34 3.67 20.77 7.84
C ASN A 34 5.00 21.16 8.53
N THR A 35 5.52 20.32 9.40
CA THR A 35 6.96 20.30 9.69
C THR A 35 7.59 19.25 8.78
N VAL A 36 8.12 19.71 7.64
CA VAL A 36 8.90 18.87 6.72
C VAL A 36 10.14 18.39 7.47
N CYS A 37 10.27 17.07 7.62
CA CYS A 37 11.44 16.46 8.24
C CYS A 37 12.68 16.69 7.35
N PRO A 38 13.74 17.36 7.84
CA PRO A 38 14.94 17.63 7.05
C PRO A 38 15.80 16.39 6.75
N TYR A 39 15.42 15.20 7.24
CA TYR A 39 16.19 13.96 7.11
C TYR A 39 15.53 12.87 6.25
N CYS A 40 14.30 13.06 5.78
CA CYS A 40 13.60 12.04 5.02
C CYS A 40 13.50 12.46 3.55
N TYR A 41 14.00 11.58 2.68
CA TYR A 41 14.11 11.69 1.23
C TYR A 41 15.12 12.73 0.71
N ARG A 42 16.39 12.32 0.69
CA ARG A 42 17.26 12.76 -0.41
C ARG A 42 16.74 12.03 -1.66
N LEU A 43 15.84 12.67 -2.42
CA LEU A 43 15.54 12.29 -3.80
C LEU A 43 16.90 12.23 -4.51
N THR A 44 17.39 11.02 -4.78
CA THR A 44 18.57 10.82 -5.62
C THR A 44 18.18 11.26 -7.02
N ARG A 45 18.40 12.54 -7.31
CA ARG A 45 18.44 13.04 -8.67
C ARG A 45 19.54 12.26 -9.40
N GLY A 46 19.13 11.43 -10.35
CA GLY A 46 19.87 11.16 -11.57
C GLY A 46 21.04 10.20 -11.44
N ASN A 47 20.73 8.90 -11.41
CA ASN A 47 21.58 7.95 -12.10
C ASN A 47 20.67 6.94 -12.82
N GLU A 48 20.24 7.30 -14.03
CA GLU A 48 19.25 6.56 -14.84
C GLU A 48 19.59 5.06 -14.95
N ASN A 49 20.88 4.71 -14.92
CA ASN A 49 21.34 3.32 -15.03
C ASN A 49 21.06 2.42 -13.82
N VAL A 50 20.92 2.98 -12.61
CA VAL A 50 20.71 2.17 -11.39
C VAL A 50 19.27 1.71 -11.28
N ASP A 51 18.34 2.55 -11.73
CA ASP A 51 16.91 2.25 -11.71
C ASP A 51 16.58 1.12 -12.68
N ASP A 52 17.27 1.04 -13.83
CA ASP A 52 17.05 0.01 -14.85
C ASP A 52 17.36 -1.40 -14.34
N ALA A 53 18.51 -1.60 -13.67
CA ALA A 53 18.90 -2.93 -13.16
C ALA A 53 17.94 -3.44 -12.07
N PHE A 54 17.46 -2.53 -11.21
CA PHE A 54 16.46 -2.84 -10.20
C PHE A 54 15.14 -3.22 -10.86
N GLN A 55 14.63 -2.43 -11.81
CA GLN A 55 13.36 -2.70 -12.49
C GLN A 55 13.40 -4.02 -13.27
N ILE A 56 14.51 -4.31 -13.98
CA ILE A 56 14.70 -5.60 -14.67
C ILE A 56 14.60 -6.76 -13.68
N THR A 57 15.28 -6.65 -12.53
CA THR A 57 15.26 -7.70 -11.50
C THR A 57 13.88 -7.84 -10.87
N LEU A 58 13.22 -6.71 -10.57
CA LEU A 58 11.87 -6.67 -10.01
C LEU A 58 10.87 -7.37 -10.92
N GLN A 59 10.84 -7.00 -12.21
CA GLN A 59 9.92 -7.61 -13.17
C GLN A 59 10.25 -9.08 -13.45
N LYS A 60 11.53 -9.46 -13.40
CA LYS A 60 11.95 -10.86 -13.53
C LYS A 60 11.45 -11.73 -12.37
N LEU A 61 11.53 -11.22 -11.13
CA LEU A 61 11.14 -11.97 -9.93
C LEU A 61 9.64 -11.87 -9.61
N PHE A 62 9.03 -10.72 -9.93
CA PHE A 62 7.64 -10.37 -9.64
C PHE A 62 6.99 -9.77 -10.89
N PRO A 63 6.69 -10.59 -11.91
CA PRO A 63 6.09 -10.11 -13.15
C PRO A 63 4.72 -9.48 -12.86
N GLY A 64 4.52 -8.26 -13.38
CA GLY A 64 3.30 -7.48 -13.13
C GLY A 64 3.34 -6.68 -11.83
N ALA A 65 4.50 -6.50 -11.21
CA ALA A 65 4.69 -5.54 -10.14
C ALA A 65 4.39 -4.13 -10.65
N TYR A 66 3.53 -3.42 -9.93
CA TYR A 66 3.16 -2.04 -10.21
C TYR A 66 4.04 -1.08 -9.43
N GLY A 67 4.33 0.09 -10.01
CA GLY A 67 4.82 1.23 -9.25
C GLY A 67 3.76 1.72 -8.25
N LEU A 68 4.18 2.39 -7.18
CA LEU A 68 3.27 2.93 -6.16
C LEU A 68 2.16 3.78 -6.78
N GLU A 69 2.52 4.81 -7.55
CA GLU A 69 1.56 5.72 -8.18
C GLU A 69 0.57 5.00 -9.10
N GLU A 70 1.09 4.08 -9.91
CA GLU A 70 0.30 3.29 -10.84
C GLU A 70 -0.68 2.39 -10.10
N PHE A 71 -0.23 1.71 -9.03
CA PHE A 71 -1.07 0.87 -8.19
C PHE A 71 -2.25 1.66 -7.60
N VAL A 72 -1.99 2.81 -6.98
CA VAL A 72 -3.05 3.60 -6.34
C VAL A 72 -4.03 4.14 -7.40
N PHE A 73 -3.53 4.59 -8.56
CA PHE A 73 -4.34 5.04 -9.69
C PHE A 73 -5.25 3.93 -10.24
N GLN A 74 -4.70 2.75 -10.53
CA GLN A 74 -5.45 1.59 -11.05
C GLN A 74 -6.52 1.14 -10.06
N THR A 75 -6.21 1.17 -8.76
CA THR A 75 -7.16 0.82 -7.69
C THR A 75 -8.36 1.78 -7.70
N LYS A 76 -8.12 3.09 -7.81
CA LYS A 76 -9.19 4.09 -7.92
C LYS A 76 -10.02 3.90 -9.19
N GLN A 77 -9.38 3.74 -10.36
CA GLN A 77 -10.08 3.52 -11.63
C GLN A 77 -10.98 2.28 -11.60
N THR A 78 -10.54 1.23 -10.90
CA THR A 78 -11.29 -0.03 -10.80
C THR A 78 -12.50 0.07 -9.86
N LEU A 79 -12.39 0.86 -8.79
CA LEU A 79 -13.38 0.87 -7.70
C LEU A 79 -14.42 1.99 -7.82
N VAL A 80 -14.09 3.13 -8.44
CA VAL A 80 -15.03 4.23 -8.66
C VAL A 80 -16.27 3.80 -9.44
N PRO A 81 -16.18 3.04 -10.55
CA PRO A 81 -17.35 2.53 -11.27
C PRO A 81 -18.23 1.58 -10.43
N LYS A 82 -17.67 1.00 -9.36
CA LYS A 82 -18.38 0.14 -8.40
C LYS A 82 -19.01 0.92 -7.23
N GLY A 83 -18.94 2.25 -7.27
CA GLY A 83 -19.56 3.15 -6.30
C GLY A 83 -18.70 3.44 -5.07
N PHE A 84 -17.41 3.11 -5.09
CA PHE A 84 -16.45 3.49 -4.04
C PHE A 84 -15.82 4.84 -4.40
N TYR A 85 -16.27 5.88 -3.71
CA TYR A 85 -15.80 7.25 -3.92
C TYR A 85 -14.86 7.64 -2.78
N PRO A 86 -13.63 8.08 -3.10
CA PRO A 86 -12.70 8.63 -2.13
C PRO A 86 -13.31 9.76 -1.32
N HIS A 87 -12.98 9.84 -0.03
CA HIS A 87 -13.46 10.88 0.91
C HIS A 87 -14.99 10.99 1.09
N VAL A 88 -15.78 10.12 0.47
CA VAL A 88 -17.25 10.19 0.52
C VAL A 88 -17.84 8.98 1.25
N ASN A 89 -17.55 7.76 0.80
CA ASN A 89 -18.21 6.55 1.29
C ASN A 89 -17.29 5.33 1.38
N THR A 90 -15.98 5.56 1.31
CA THR A 90 -14.98 4.50 1.29
C THR A 90 -14.07 4.66 2.49
N LEU A 91 -13.91 3.57 3.24
CA LEU A 91 -12.95 3.44 4.33
C LEU A 91 -11.95 2.37 3.92
N VAL A 92 -10.68 2.73 3.91
CA VAL A 92 -9.61 1.84 3.44
C VAL A 92 -8.91 1.24 4.63
N CYS A 93 -8.77 -0.09 4.62
CA CYS A 93 -8.00 -0.82 5.61
C CYS A 93 -6.77 -1.43 4.94
N ILE A 94 -5.58 -1.08 5.44
CA ILE A 94 -4.31 -1.59 4.93
C ILE A 94 -3.58 -2.39 6.02
N GLY A 95 -3.09 -3.57 5.63
CA GLY A 95 -2.18 -4.37 6.44
C GLY A 95 -0.75 -4.22 5.93
N LEU A 96 0.08 -3.48 6.68
CA LEU A 96 1.48 -3.24 6.35
C LEU A 96 2.40 -3.78 7.45
N CYS A 97 3.67 -4.01 7.09
CA CYS A 97 4.73 -4.20 8.07
C CYS A 97 4.89 -2.91 8.89
N ARG A 98 5.33 -3.01 10.15
CA ARG A 98 5.64 -1.85 11.00
C ARG A 98 6.89 -1.05 10.55
N ASP A 99 7.50 -1.43 9.44
CA ASP A 99 8.75 -0.87 8.95
C ASP A 99 8.49 0.49 8.29
N GLU A 100 9.36 1.47 8.57
CA GLU A 100 9.31 2.82 8.01
C GLU A 100 9.39 2.84 6.47
N ILE A 101 9.91 1.77 5.85
CA ILE A 101 9.95 1.66 4.39
C ILE A 101 8.55 1.65 3.76
N THR A 102 7.51 1.36 4.55
CA THR A 102 6.11 1.33 4.08
C THR A 102 5.37 2.66 4.24
N SER A 103 5.93 3.63 4.97
CA SER A 103 5.29 4.94 5.18
C SER A 103 4.91 5.66 3.88
N PRO A 104 5.75 5.67 2.82
CA PRO A 104 5.37 6.31 1.55
C PRO A 104 4.13 5.68 0.91
N PHE A 105 3.90 4.37 1.12
CA PHE A 105 2.71 3.69 0.62
C PHE A 105 1.47 4.10 1.42
N GLU A 106 1.58 4.14 2.75
CA GLU A 106 0.51 4.59 3.65
C GLU A 106 0.07 6.03 3.32
N GLU A 107 1.01 6.96 3.28
CA GLU A 107 0.76 8.38 2.99
C GLU A 107 0.06 8.56 1.63
N LYS A 108 0.46 7.77 0.63
CA LYS A 108 -0.13 7.86 -0.72
C LYS A 108 -1.56 7.33 -0.76
N ILE A 109 -1.84 6.25 -0.04
CA ILE A 109 -3.21 5.70 0.08
C ILE A 109 -4.09 6.68 0.86
N GLU A 110 -3.59 7.27 1.96
CA GLU A 110 -4.30 8.30 2.74
C GLU A 110 -4.63 9.51 1.87
N ALA A 111 -3.64 10.04 1.15
CA ALA A 111 -3.83 11.19 0.27
C ALA A 111 -4.87 10.93 -0.83
N MET A 112 -4.98 9.69 -1.34
CA MET A 112 -5.93 9.38 -2.40
C MET A 112 -7.34 9.03 -1.88
N TRP A 113 -7.45 8.32 -0.77
CA TRP A 113 -8.72 7.76 -0.27
C TRP A 113 -9.32 8.52 0.90
N GLY A 114 -8.53 9.32 1.60
CA GLY A 114 -8.91 10.02 2.82
C GLY A 114 -8.61 9.19 4.05
N CYS A 115 -9.64 8.74 4.75
CA CYS A 115 -9.46 8.06 6.02
C CYS A 115 -8.99 6.62 5.81
N ILE A 116 -7.84 6.30 6.41
CA ILE A 116 -7.26 4.96 6.39
C ILE A 116 -7.19 4.39 7.81
N TYR A 117 -7.42 3.09 7.94
CA TYR A 117 -7.17 2.33 9.16
C TYR A 117 -5.99 1.40 8.90
N CYS A 118 -4.87 1.67 9.57
CA CYS A 118 -3.64 0.92 9.41
C CYS A 118 -3.53 -0.14 10.51
N HIS A 119 -3.45 -1.41 10.10
CA HIS A 119 -3.16 -2.50 11.00
C HIS A 119 -1.71 -2.94 10.80
N HIS A 120 -0.82 -2.51 11.69
CA HIS A 120 0.60 -2.88 11.61
C HIS A 120 0.79 -4.30 12.14
N PHE A 121 1.19 -5.21 11.26
CA PHE A 121 1.49 -6.58 11.64
C PHE A 121 2.99 -6.73 11.92
N LEU A 122 3.32 -7.37 13.03
CA LEU A 122 4.63 -8.01 13.16
C LEU A 122 4.61 -9.27 12.27
N VAL A 123 5.68 -9.46 11.49
CA VAL A 123 5.82 -10.60 10.56
C VAL A 123 5.57 -11.95 11.26
N SER A 124 5.88 -12.04 12.55
CA SER A 124 5.60 -13.22 13.39
C SER A 124 4.10 -13.53 13.55
N SER A 125 3.23 -12.52 13.62
CA SER A 125 1.77 -12.72 13.73
C SER A 125 1.13 -13.18 12.42
N TRP A 126 1.69 -12.82 11.26
CA TRP A 126 1.13 -13.19 9.96
C TRP A 126 1.14 -14.71 9.72
N ASN A 127 2.19 -15.39 10.18
CA ASN A 127 2.30 -16.85 10.08
C ASN A 127 1.26 -17.60 10.93
N SER A 128 0.65 -16.93 11.92
CA SER A 128 -0.43 -17.50 12.73
C SER A 128 -1.80 -17.31 12.04
N LEU A 129 -2.04 -16.15 11.44
CA LEU A 129 -3.31 -15.84 10.77
C LEU A 129 -3.51 -16.69 9.49
N SER A 130 -2.43 -16.91 8.73
CA SER A 130 -2.46 -17.68 7.47
C SER A 130 -2.64 -19.19 7.63
N ARG A 131 -2.65 -19.73 8.87
CA ARG A 131 -2.94 -21.15 9.12
C ARG A 131 -4.42 -21.45 9.31
N ASN A 132 -5.26 -20.42 9.46
CA ASN A 132 -6.68 -20.57 9.78
C ASN A 132 -7.60 -20.15 8.63
N VAL A 133 -7.06 -19.90 7.43
CA VAL A 133 -7.80 -19.58 6.19
C VAL A 133 -7.38 -20.59 5.12
#